data_AF-A0A5C8QHA1-F1
#
_entry.id   AF-A0A5C8QHA1-F1
#
_cell.length_a   1.000
_cell.length_b   1.000
_cell.length_c   1.000
_cell.angle_alpha   90.00
_cell.angle_beta   90.00
_cell.angle_gamma   90.00
#
_symmetry.space_group_name_H-M   'P 1'
#
loop_
_entity.id
_entity.type
_entity.pdbx_description
1 polymer ?
#
loop_
_entity_poly.entity_id
_entity_poly.type
_entity_poly.pdbx_seq_one_letter_code
_entity_poly.pdbx_strand_id
1 'polypeptide(L)'
;MTDQHERTIEEITRFLTDALRRPIGPDDDYFALGLVDSLFALELVTYVEERFSLTVEVEDLDLDSFRTAHRLTAFVLGKTGSDEPTRIHAGDH
;
A
#
# COMPACT_ATOMS: atom_id res chain seq x y z
N MET A 1 9.72 12.36 -12.24
CA MET A 1 9.36 11.00 -11.74
C MET A 1 9.50 10.88 -10.22
N THR A 2 10.34 11.69 -9.57
CA THR A 2 10.44 11.79 -8.10
C THR A 2 9.19 12.38 -7.44
N ASP A 3 8.52 13.34 -8.10
CA ASP A 3 7.36 14.04 -7.51
C ASP A 3 6.17 13.13 -7.20
N GLN A 4 5.99 12.03 -7.94
CA GLN A 4 4.92 11.07 -7.67
C GLN A 4 5.25 10.20 -6.46
N HIS A 5 6.52 9.85 -6.30
CA HIS A 5 6.99 9.01 -5.21
C HIS A 5 6.85 9.72 -3.87
N GLU A 6 7.31 10.97 -3.79
CA GLU A 6 7.20 11.78 -2.57
C GLU A 6 5.74 11.97 -2.15
N ARG A 7 4.84 12.29 -3.09
CA ARG A 7 3.41 12.43 -2.81
C ARG A 7 2.76 11.13 -2.30
N THR A 8 3.10 9.99 -2.89
CA THR A 8 2.56 8.70 -2.44
C THR A 8 3.07 8.33 -1.05
N ILE A 9 4.35 8.58 -0.74
CA ILE A 9 4.91 8.40 0.61
C ILE A 9 4.14 9.26 1.62
N GLU A 10 3.92 10.54 1.31
CA GLU A 10 3.23 11.47 2.22
C GLU A 10 1.79 11.01 2.52
N GLU A 11 1.04 10.56 1.51
CA GLU A 11 -0.33 10.07 1.67
C GLU A 11 -0.38 8.81 2.57
N ILE A 12 0.47 7.82 2.30
CA ILE A 12 0.55 6.59 3.10
C ILE A 12 0.98 6.90 4.53
N THR A 13 2.02 7.72 4.68
CA THR A 13 2.58 8.08 6.00
C THR A 13 1.56 8.85 6.84
N ARG A 14 0.77 9.73 6.21
CA ARG A 14 -0.32 10.45 6.86
C ARG A 14 -1.42 9.49 7.33
N PHE A 15 -1.84 8.56 6.48
CA PHE A 15 -2.82 7.54 6.85
C PHE A 15 -2.33 6.70 8.04
N LEU A 16 -1.10 6.20 8.00
CA LEU A 16 -0.51 5.43 9.09
C LEU A 16 -0.41 6.26 10.37
N THR A 17 -0.03 7.53 10.26
CA THR A 17 0.10 8.42 11.42
C THR A 17 -1.24 8.68 12.10
N ASP A 18 -2.29 8.90 11.30
CA ASP A 18 -3.66 9.10 11.80
C ASP A 18 -4.22 7.81 12.42
N ALA A 19 -4.11 6.70 11.71
CA ALA A 19 -4.63 5.41 12.13
C ALA A 19 -3.93 4.87 13.39
N LEU A 20 -2.60 4.97 13.45
CA LEU A 20 -1.80 4.53 14.60
C LEU A 20 -1.72 5.58 15.72
N ARG A 21 -2.30 6.77 15.49
CA ARG A 21 -2.27 7.94 16.41
C ARG A 21 -0.87 8.30 16.90
N ARG A 22 0.13 8.15 16.04
CA ARG A 22 1.54 8.44 16.34
C ARG A 22 2.29 8.78 15.07
N PRO A 23 3.33 9.61 15.12
CA PRO A 23 4.14 9.90 13.95
C PRO A 23 4.84 8.62 13.47
N ILE A 24 4.66 8.32 12.18
CA ILE A 24 5.33 7.24 11.45
C ILE A 24 6.24 7.87 10.42
N GLY A 25 7.48 7.39 10.33
CA GLY A 25 8.43 7.75 9.28
C GLY A 25 8.30 6.84 8.05
N PRO A 26 8.86 7.26 6.90
CA PRO A 26 8.78 6.48 5.67
C PRO A 26 9.52 5.13 5.74
N ASP A 27 10.55 5.05 6.57
CA ASP A 27 11.40 3.87 6.78
C ASP A 27 11.07 3.10 8.08
N ASP A 28 10.05 3.53 8.83
CA ASP A 28 9.67 2.86 10.07
C ASP A 28 8.97 1.53 9.76
N ASP A 29 9.53 0.43 10.30
CA ASP A 29 8.95 -0.90 10.22
C ASP A 29 7.85 -1.06 11.28
N TYR A 30 6.64 -0.63 10.95
CA TYR A 30 5.50 -0.64 11.87
C TYR A 30 5.00 -2.05 12.23
N PHE A 31 5.36 -3.07 11.44
CA PHE A 31 5.15 -4.47 11.81
C PHE A 31 6.15 -4.91 12.89
N ALA A 32 7.45 -4.62 12.70
CA ALA A 32 8.49 -4.94 13.69
C ALA A 32 8.30 -4.16 15.00
N LEU A 33 7.76 -2.94 14.91
CA LEU A 33 7.40 -2.11 16.06
C LEU A 33 6.13 -2.62 16.78
N GLY A 34 5.41 -3.61 16.23
CA GLY A 34 4.17 -4.14 16.80
C GLY A 34 3.01 -3.16 16.77
N LEU A 35 3.03 -2.22 15.82
CA LEU A 35 1.98 -1.22 15.62
C LEU A 35 0.92 -1.68 14.62
N VAL A 36 1.31 -2.57 13.72
CA VAL A 36 0.45 -3.16 12.71
C VAL A 36 0.39 -4.66 12.90
N ASP A 37 -0.84 -5.15 12.97
CA ASP A 37 -1.18 -6.56 12.99
C ASP A 37 -1.74 -6.99 11.63
N SER A 38 -1.96 -8.30 11.46
CA SER A 38 -2.54 -8.87 10.23
C SER A 38 -3.90 -8.28 9.85
N LEU A 39 -4.71 -7.84 10.83
CA LEU A 39 -6.00 -7.19 10.55
C LEU A 39 -5.79 -5.82 9.92
N PHE A 40 -4.93 -5.00 10.52
CA PHE A 40 -4.62 -3.68 10.00
C PHE A 40 -3.92 -3.75 8.64
N ALA A 41 -3.14 -4.81 8.39
CA ALA A 41 -2.54 -5.06 7.08
C ALA A 41 -3.61 -5.15 5.97
N LEU A 42 -4.74 -5.81 6.23
CA LEU A 42 -5.86 -5.88 5.28
C LEU A 42 -6.51 -4.51 5.08
N GLU A 43 -6.71 -3.73 6.16
CA GLU A 43 -7.23 -2.36 6.05
C GLU A 43 -6.29 -1.45 5.23
N LEU A 44 -4.98 -1.60 5.42
CA LEU A 44 -3.96 -0.88 4.67
C LEU A 44 -4.00 -1.25 3.18
N VAL A 45 -4.19 -2.55 2.87
CA VAL A 45 -4.37 -3.03 1.49
C VAL A 45 -5.61 -2.40 0.87
N THR A 46 -6.77 -2.49 1.52
CA THR A 46 -8.01 -1.87 1.03
C THR A 46 -7.84 -0.37 0.82
N TYR A 47 -7.18 0.33 1.74
CA TYR A 47 -6.89 1.75 1.59
C TYR A 47 -6.07 2.03 0.33
N VAL A 48 -4.99 1.30 0.05
CA VAL A 48 -4.19 1.54 -1.16
C VAL A 48 -4.93 1.16 -2.44
N GLU A 49 -5.72 0.08 -2.43
CA GLU A 49 -6.56 -0.31 -3.56
C GLU A 49 -7.56 0.79 -3.92
N GLU A 50 -8.29 1.31 -2.94
CA GLU A 50 -9.29 2.36 -3.14
C GLU A 50 -8.66 3.71 -3.49
N ARG A 51 -7.54 4.08 -2.87
CA ARG A 51 -6.90 5.39 -3.07
C ARG A 51 -6.16 5.49 -4.39
N PHE A 52 -5.54 4.41 -4.84
CA PHE A 52 -4.73 4.38 -6.06
C PHE A 52 -5.39 3.62 -7.21
N SER A 53 -6.63 3.16 -7.04
CA SER A 53 -7.41 2.41 -8.03
C SER A 53 -6.63 1.21 -8.59
N LEU A 54 -6.01 0.45 -7.69
CA LEU A 54 -5.20 -0.74 -8.04
C LEU A 54 -5.78 -2.00 -7.39
N THR A 55 -5.32 -3.16 -7.85
CA THR A 55 -5.67 -4.45 -7.26
C THR A 55 -4.40 -5.11 -6.69
N VAL A 56 -4.45 -5.42 -5.40
CA VAL A 56 -3.41 -6.17 -4.69
C VAL A 56 -3.84 -7.62 -4.64
N GLU A 57 -3.21 -8.45 -5.46
CA GLU A 57 -3.43 -9.89 -5.40
C GLU A 57 -2.76 -10.45 -4.14
N VAL A 58 -3.38 -11.46 -3.53
CA VAL A 58 -2.88 -12.08 -2.29
C VAL A 58 -1.48 -12.68 -2.49
N GLU A 59 -1.18 -13.11 -3.71
CA GLU A 59 0.12 -13.64 -4.13
C GLU A 59 1.21 -12.55 -4.21
N ASP A 60 0.79 -11.30 -4.41
CA ASP A 60 1.64 -10.11 -4.53
C ASP A 60 1.76 -9.36 -3.18
N LEU A 61 1.03 -9.85 -2.17
CA LEU A 61 0.95 -9.34 -0.81
C LEU A 61 2.17 -9.80 0.00
N ASP A 62 3.35 -9.42 -0.51
CA ASP A 62 4.62 -9.69 0.15
C ASP A 62 4.70 -8.85 1.42
N LEU A 63 4.65 -9.50 2.60
CA LEU A 63 4.70 -8.80 3.89
C LEU A 63 5.88 -7.84 3.99
N ASP A 64 7.00 -8.11 3.30
CA ASP A 64 8.16 -7.23 3.23
C ASP A 64 7.83 -5.87 2.59
N SER A 65 7.02 -5.86 1.52
CA SER A 65 6.56 -4.67 0.80
C SER A 65 5.67 -3.77 1.64
N PHE A 66 4.92 -4.36 2.57
CA PHE A 66 4.00 -3.63 3.46
C PHE A 66 4.63 -3.27 4.80
N ARG A 67 5.93 -3.47 5.03
CA ARG A 67 6.54 -3.15 6.34
C ARG A 67 6.76 -1.67 6.57
N THR A 68 7.03 -0.92 5.50
CA THR A 68 7.41 0.49 5.55
C THR A 68 6.66 1.27 4.48
N ALA A 69 6.44 2.56 4.69
CA ALA A 69 5.74 3.39 3.70
C ALA A 69 6.55 3.52 2.39
N HIS A 70 7.88 3.49 2.46
CA HIS A 70 8.74 3.53 1.29
C HIS A 70 8.56 2.29 0.39
N ARG A 71 8.55 1.10 0.99
CA ARG A 71 8.33 -0.14 0.22
C ARG A 71 6.93 -0.23 -0.34
N LEU A 72 5.92 0.16 0.44
CA LEU A 72 4.54 0.20 -0.03
C LEU A 72 4.38 1.19 -1.19
N THR A 73 5.06 2.34 -1.11
CA THR A 73 5.08 3.31 -2.20
C THR A 73 5.71 2.71 -3.46
N ALA A 74 6.87 2.07 -3.35
CA ALA A 74 7.52 1.43 -4.49
C ALA A 74 6.61 0.39 -5.17
N PHE A 75 5.88 -0.38 -4.36
CA PHE A 75 4.88 -1.34 -4.84
C PHE A 75 3.74 -0.66 -5.61
N VAL A 76 3.10 0.36 -5.02
CA VAL A 76 2.01 1.13 -5.65
C VAL A 76 2.47 1.77 -6.97
N LEU A 77 3.67 2.35 -7.00
CA LEU A 77 4.22 2.95 -8.21
C LEU A 77 4.54 1.92 -9.29
N GLY A 78 4.99 0.73 -8.90
CA GLY A 78 5.21 -0.39 -9.82
C GLY A 78 3.93 -0.83 -10.52
N LYS A 79 2.81 -0.90 -9.77
CA LYS A 79 1.49 -1.26 -10.31
C LYS A 79 0.87 -0.16 -11.17
N THR A 80 0.90 1.09 -10.69
CA THR A 80 0.33 2.23 -11.43
C THR A 80 1.10 2.58 -12.70
N GLY A 81 2.41 2.31 -12.75
CA GLY A 81 3.24 2.47 -13.96
C GLY A 81 3.11 1.32 -14.95
N SER A 82 2.68 0.14 -14.48
CA SER A 82 2.43 -1.05 -15.28
C SER A 82 0.93 -1.21 -15.46
N ASP A 83 0.31 -0.28 -16.19
CA ASP A 83 -1.09 -0.38 -16.61
C ASP A 83 -1.21 -1.54 -17.62
N GLU A 84 -1.16 -2.78 -17.14
CA GLU A 84 -1.93 -3.85 -17.78
C GLU A 84 -3.31 -3.80 -17.15
N PRO A 85 -4.33 -3.25 -17.85
CA PRO A 85 -5.69 -3.45 -17.43
C PRO A 85 -5.93 -4.95 -17.51
N THR A 86 -6.09 -5.62 -16.37
CA THR A 86 -6.70 -6.96 -16.34
C THR A 86 -8.05 -6.82 -17.03
N ARG A 87 -8.05 -7.12 -18.32
CA ARG A 87 -9.23 -7.40 -19.10
C ARG A 87 -9.73 -8.74 -18.59
N ILE A 88 -11.04 -8.78 -18.33
CA ILE A 88 -11.98 -9.91 -18.28
C ILE A 88 -12.01 -10.86 -17.05
N HIS A 89 -13.12 -10.79 -16.31
CA HIS A 89 -14.11 -11.89 -16.38
C HIS A 89 -15.56 -11.37 -16.22
N ALA A 90 -16.16 -11.00 -17.35
CA ALA A 90 -17.61 -11.11 -17.52
C ALA A 90 -17.88 -12.53 -18.06
N GLY A 91 -18.70 -13.31 -17.35
CA GLY A 91 -19.09 -14.66 -17.78
C GLY A 91 -19.95 -15.39 -16.75
N ASP A 92 -21.26 -15.38 -17.00
CA ASP A 92 -22.30 -16.36 -16.64
C ASP A 92 -22.35 -17.00 -15.24
N HIS A 93 -23.46 -16.71 -14.53
CA HIS A 93 -24.51 -17.73 -14.36
C HIS A 93 -25.92 -17.13 -14.16
#